data_AF-A0A7J9CUB2-F1
#
_entry.id   AF-A0A7J9CUB2-F1
#
_cell.length_a   1.000
_cell.length_b   1.000
_cell.length_c   1.000
_cell.angle_alpha   90.00
_cell.angle_beta   90.00
_cell.angle_gamma   90.00
#
_symmetry.space_group_name_H-M   'P 1'
#
loop_
_entity.id
_entity.type
_entity.pdbx_description
1 polymer ?
#
loop_
_entity_poly.entity_id
_entity_poly.type
_entity_poly.pdbx_seq_one_letter_code
_entity_poly.pdbx_strand_id
1 'polypeptide(L)' 'MCNGWTNNFNQMHIINFLVYCSKGTNFWKSVDVSSVRSRDVEFYYSLLDSVVEEIGES' A
#
# COMPACT_ATOMS: atom_id res chain seq x y z
N MET A 1 -0.78 4.91 6.65
CA MET A 1 0.13 3.79 7.00
C MET A 1 -0.16 2.63 6.06
N CYS A 2 0.84 1.84 5.65
CA CYS A 2 0.63 0.66 4.83
C CYS A 2 1.21 -0.60 5.49
N ASN A 3 0.56 -1.76 5.29
CA ASN A 3 1.13 -3.05 5.65
C ASN A 3 1.28 -3.95 4.41
N GLY A 4 2.37 -4.69 4.32
CA GLY A 4 2.62 -5.65 3.24
C GLY A 4 2.54 -7.07 3.78
N TRP A 5 1.88 -7.97 3.05
CA TRP A 5 1.93 -9.41 3.33
C TRP A 5 2.24 -10.19 2.06
N THR A 6 3.05 -11.24 2.23
CA THR A 6 3.49 -12.13 1.15
C THR A 6 2.97 -13.53 1.42
N ASN A 7 2.25 -14.10 0.47
CA ASN A 7 1.92 -15.52 0.48
C ASN A 7 2.93 -16.29 -0.39
N ASN A 8 3.80 -17.05 0.27
CA ASN A 8 4.86 -17.83 -0.39
C ASN A 8 4.32 -19.00 -1.23
N PHE A 9 3.08 -19.47 -0.99
CA PHE A 9 2.49 -20.58 -1.75
C PHE A 9 2.15 -20.19 -3.20
N ASN A 10 1.86 -18.92 -3.44
CA ASN A 10 1.41 -18.39 -4.74
C ASN A 10 2.08 -17.07 -5.11
N GLN A 11 3.20 -16.73 -4.43
CA GLN A 11 3.99 -15.50 -4.64
C GLN A 11 3.14 -14.23 -4.62
N MET A 12 2.04 -14.24 -3.87
CA MET A 12 1.12 -13.13 -3.84
C MET A 12 1.63 -12.07 -2.88
N HIS A 13 1.91 -10.87 -3.38
CA HIS A 13 2.35 -9.73 -2.60
C HIS A 13 1.25 -8.66 -2.63
N ILE A 14 0.66 -8.36 -1.48
CA ILE A 14 -0.36 -7.32 -1.37
C ILE A 14 0.09 -6.27 -0.36
N ILE A 15 -0.20 -5.01 -0.67
CA ILE A 15 -0.01 -3.88 0.22
C ILE A 15 -1.38 -3.29 0.55
N ASN A 16 -1.73 -3.24 1.84
CA ASN A 16 -2.96 -2.59 2.30
C ASN A 16 -2.66 -1.19 2.80
N PHE A 17 -3.46 -0.23 2.37
CA PHE A 17 -3.41 1.16 2.81
C PHE A 17 -4.49 1.41 3.85
N LEU A 18 -4.05 1.94 4.99
CA LEU A 18 -4.87 2.28 6.14
C LEU A 18 -4.73 3.77 6.43
N VAL A 19 -5.86 4.45 6.57
CA VAL A 19 -5.94 5.87 6.88
C VAL A 19 -6.38 6.06 8.32
N TYR A 20 -5.61 6.84 9.07
CA TYR A 20 -5.95 7.21 10.44
C TYR A 20 -6.79 8.48 10.42
N CYS A 21 -7.90 8.47 11.16
CA CYS A 21 -8.69 9.66 11.43
C CYS A 21 -9.16 9.66 12.90
N SER A 22 -9.86 10.73 13.32
CA SER A 22 -10.37 10.87 14.69
C SER A 22 -11.30 9.74 15.14
N LYS A 23 -11.90 9.01 14.19
CA LYS A 23 -12.81 7.88 14.45
C LYS A 23 -12.08 6.52 14.50
N GLY A 24 -10.78 6.48 14.25
CA GLY A 24 -9.96 5.27 14.25
C GLY A 24 -9.24 5.02 12.93
N THR A 25 -8.94 3.75 12.66
CA THR A 25 -8.23 3.30 11.45
C THR A 25 -9.24 2.82 10.42
N ASN A 26 -9.21 3.41 9.22
CA ASN A 26 -10.08 3.04 8.11
C ASN A 26 -9.26 2.34 7.04
N PHE A 27 -9.80 1.26 6.50
CA PHE A 27 -9.25 0.63 5.31
C PHE A 27 -9.52 1.52 4.09
N TRP A 28 -8.48 1.80 3.31
CA TRP A 28 -8.59 2.57 2.07
C TRP A 28 -8.62 1.65 0.86
N LYS A 29 -7.50 0.97 0.56
CA LYS A 29 -7.40 0.03 -0.56
C LYS A 29 -6.31 -1.02 -0.36
N SER A 30 -6.39 -2.09 -1.14
CA SER A 30 -5.35 -3.11 -1.28
C SER A 30 -4.78 -3.04 -2.70
N VAL A 31 -3.45 -3.13 -2.82
CA VAL A 31 -2.75 -3.16 -4.10
C VAL A 31 -2.04 -4.49 -4.23
N ASP A 32 -2.35 -5.23 -5.30
CA ASP A 32 -1.60 -6.41 -5.69
C ASP A 32 -0.31 -5.99 -6.41
N VAL A 33 0.82 -6.30 -5.80
CA VAL A 33 2.17 -6.01 -6.30
C VAL A 33 2.94 -7.30 -6.62
N SER A 34 2.23 -8.41 -6.82
CA SER A 34 2.82 -9.72 -7.14
C SER A 34 3.56 -9.70 -8.48
N SER A 35 3.08 -8.91 -9.44
CA SER A 35 3.70 -8.73 -10.76
C SER A 35 4.91 -7.79 -10.75
N VAL A 36 5.15 -7.07 -9.64
CA VAL A 36 6.25 -6.11 -9.53
C VAL A 36 7.55 -6.84 -9.23
N ARG A 37 8.48 -6.81 -10.19
CA ARG A 37 9.78 -7.51 -10.11
C ARG A 37 10.73 -6.92 -9.07
N SER A 38 10.88 -5.60 -9.02
CA SER A 38 11.71 -4.89 -8.03
C SER A 38 10.82 -4.01 -7.18
N ARG A 39 10.86 -4.22 -5.87
CA ARG A 39 10.17 -3.39 -4.86
C ARG A 39 11.24 -2.65 -4.07
N ASP A 40 11.92 -1.76 -4.77
CA ASP A 40 12.95 -0.88 -4.22
C ASP A 40 12.31 0.35 -3.54
N VAL A 41 13.17 1.22 -3.02
CA VAL A 41 12.73 2.40 -2.28
C VAL A 41 11.92 3.33 -3.18
N GLU A 42 12.33 3.48 -4.43
CA GLU A 42 11.65 4.29 -5.44
C GLU A 42 10.23 3.77 -5.72
N PHE A 43 10.06 2.45 -5.90
CA PHE A 43 8.74 1.85 -6.07
C PHE A 43 7.81 2.17 -4.90
N TYR A 44 8.28 1.95 -3.66
CA TYR A 44 7.46 2.23 -2.48
C TYR A 44 7.17 3.72 -2.31
N TYR A 45 8.13 4.59 -2.62
CA TYR A 45 7.97 6.03 -2.56
C TYR A 45 6.87 6.48 -3.53
N SER A 46 6.95 6.11 -4.81
CA SER A 46 5.94 6.47 -5.82
C SER A 46 4.56 5.90 -5.49
N LEU A 47 4.50 4.68 -4.96
CA LEU A 47 3.23 4.07 -4.55
C LEU A 47 2.61 4.79 -3.35
N LEU A 48 3.41 5.22 -2.39
CA LEU A 48 2.92 6.00 -1.24
C LEU A 48 2.45 7.39 -1.68
N ASP A 49 3.25 8.06 -2.51
CA ASP A 49 2.96 9.40 -3.05
C ASP A 49 1.62 9.40 -3.79
N SER A 50 1.40 8.43 -4.69
CA SER A 50 0.14 8.32 -5.42
C SER A 50 -1.07 8.12 -4.50
N VAL A 51 -0.91 7.38 -3.39
CA VAL A 51 -2.00 7.17 -2.43
C VAL A 51 -2.29 8.43 -1.61
N VAL A 52 -1.26 9.20 -1.26
CA VAL A 52 -1.42 10.48 -0.57
C VAL A 52 -2.14 11.48 -1.50
N GLU A 53 -1.74 11.56 -2.78
CA GLU A 53 -2.42 12.40 -3.77
C GLU A 53 -3.91 12.03 -3.95
N GLU A 54 -4.24 10.74 -3.97
CA GLU A 54 -5.63 10.27 -4.07
C GLU A 54 -6.49 10.64 -2.86
N ILE A 55 -5.95 10.55 -1.65
CA ILE A 55 -6.66 10.87 -0.41
C ILE A 55 -6.76 12.39 -0.23
N GLY A 56 -5.79 13.12 -0.77
CA GLY A 56 -5.58 14.55 -0.56
C GLY A 56 -4.77 14.82 0.70
N GLU A 57 -3.91 15.84 0.64
CA GLU A 57 -3.26 16.41 1.82
C GLU A 57 -4.33 17.18 2.61
N SER A 58 -4.82 16.57 3.70
CA SER A 58 -5.78 17.19 4.63
C SER A 58 -5.09 18.00 5.72
#